data_AF-A0A8J1VZ42-F1
#
_entry.id   AF-A0A8J1VZ42-F1
#
_cell.length_a   1.000
_cell.length_b   1.000
_cell.length_c   1.000
_cell.angle_alpha   90.00
_cell.angle_beta   90.00
_cell.angle_gamma   90.00
#
_symmetry.space_group_name_H-M   'P 1'
#
loop_
_entity.id
_entity.type
_entity.pdbx_description
1 polymer ?
#
loop_
_entity_poly.entity_id
_entity_poly.type
_entity_poly.pdbx_seq_one_letter_code
_entity_poly.pdbx_strand_id
1 'polypeptide(L)'
;EDTPQAEYISGLISVPTRMGELSRWLRGQDQEREGALPTESGASSRSNADGKVTQYLLNMRKFQRARAICRLVEREEWGAKLLAEVCSDGWKDHKLSRVPLAFELDVDIRMRPTQIDVAQELLDGKTDRLIEFSMGEGKTSVVMPVLLAAATRKGQLNRVTVLQHLLGTNLRQWQSKLGGVLDFRLQPLHFDRSRHFSADGVAGVLQMLQSSCDSGNTVLVMCPSDRLALENKRSELAAALHMTGDGEAEPESPVVSADAAENKDDIRLLQLAQFLDDNVQRDFIDESDQVLGTRTQLVYPIGSYTALAGGVDRYEAAMTCLRLLSDAGQQLQNEWTSQVVELADEKTAVSGFSYRAVRLLDHPNQSRAYESLKQMIANKVAEEIVAETSAAHFTPAERSAFLSAVISEDPVPHLATLPTQSLRNRACIFHGLLTHGVLLIALTKRHRVQYGANPH
;
A
#
# COMPACT_ATOMS: atom_id res chain seq x y z
N GLU A 1 30.86 -44.45 43.77
CA GLU A 1 30.69 -44.31 42.30
C GLU A 1 29.88 -43.02 42.03
N ASP A 2 30.24 -41.85 42.54
CA ASP A 2 31.45 -41.04 42.30
C ASP A 2 31.76 -40.80 40.82
N THR A 3 30.85 -40.11 40.15
CA THR A 3 31.19 -39.32 38.97
C THR A 3 30.71 -37.87 39.15
N PRO A 4 31.54 -36.84 38.90
CA PRO A 4 31.15 -35.42 38.95
C PRO A 4 30.19 -34.99 37.84
N GLN A 5 29.60 -35.94 37.11
CA GLN A 5 28.77 -35.69 35.93
C GLN A 5 27.29 -35.45 36.28
N ALA A 6 26.81 -35.99 37.42
CA ALA A 6 25.42 -35.81 37.83
C ALA A 6 25.11 -34.38 38.31
N GLU A 7 26.06 -33.72 39.00
CA GLU A 7 25.91 -32.31 39.39
C GLU A 7 26.02 -31.36 38.19
N TYR A 8 26.83 -31.69 37.19
CA TYR A 8 26.97 -30.91 35.97
C TYR A 8 25.68 -30.90 35.13
N ILE A 9 24.94 -32.02 35.12
CA ILE A 9 23.64 -32.13 34.44
C ILE A 9 22.55 -31.44 35.27
N SER A 10 22.56 -31.52 36.60
CA SER A 10 21.58 -30.83 37.45
C SER A 10 21.70 -29.29 37.37
N GLY A 11 22.92 -28.76 37.22
CA GLY A 11 23.18 -27.33 37.02
C GLY A 11 22.92 -26.82 35.59
N LEU A 12 22.69 -27.72 34.63
CA LEU A 12 22.24 -27.43 33.27
C LEU A 12 20.71 -27.46 33.14
N ILE A 13 19.98 -27.97 34.14
CA ILE A 13 18.51 -28.07 34.13
C ILE A 13 17.81 -26.81 34.69
N SER A 14 18.57 -25.80 35.14
CA SER A 14 18.03 -24.45 35.41
C SER A 14 18.05 -23.53 34.18
N VAL A 15 18.09 -24.09 32.97
CA VAL A 15 17.61 -23.40 31.77
C VAL A 15 16.17 -22.97 32.02
N PRO A 16 15.74 -21.77 31.61
CA PRO A 16 14.35 -21.33 31.76
C PRO A 16 13.40 -22.33 31.09
N THR A 17 12.94 -23.31 31.87
CA THR A 17 12.07 -24.43 31.47
C THR A 17 10.67 -23.94 31.12
N ARG A 18 10.35 -22.67 31.40
CA ARG A 18 9.14 -22.00 30.97
C ARG A 18 9.47 -21.12 29.76
N MET A 19 8.79 -21.34 28.63
CA MET A 19 8.86 -20.48 27.44
C MET A 19 8.77 -18.97 27.79
N GLY A 20 7.97 -18.62 28.80
CA GLY A 20 7.84 -17.24 29.29
C GLY A 20 9.08 -16.67 30.02
N GLU A 21 10.00 -17.50 30.50
CA GLU A 21 11.28 -17.08 31.08
C GLU A 21 12.35 -16.89 30.00
N LEU A 22 12.36 -17.72 28.96
CA LEU A 22 13.21 -17.54 27.78
C LEU A 22 12.81 -16.28 27.00
N SER A 23 11.51 -16.04 26.81
CA SER A 23 11.02 -14.82 26.18
C SER A 23 11.36 -13.57 27.00
N ARG A 24 11.24 -13.63 28.34
CA ARG A 24 11.72 -12.57 29.24
C ARG A 24 13.24 -12.37 29.17
N TRP A 25 14.02 -13.42 29.05
CA TRP A 25 15.48 -13.37 28.89
C TRP A 25 15.91 -12.72 27.57
N LEU A 26 15.19 -13.00 26.48
CA LEU A 26 15.41 -12.36 25.18
C LEU A 26 15.10 -10.86 25.22
N ARG A 27 14.10 -10.45 26.01
CA ARG A 27 13.68 -9.05 26.20
C ARG A 27 14.44 -8.29 27.30
N GLY A 28 15.21 -8.98 28.14
CA GLY A 28 15.91 -8.38 29.30
C GLY A 28 17.05 -7.41 28.97
N GLN A 29 17.43 -7.26 27.68
CA GLN A 29 18.49 -6.34 27.27
C GLN A 29 18.13 -4.85 27.41
N ASP A 30 16.85 -4.49 27.57
CA ASP A 30 16.44 -3.08 27.70
C ASP A 30 16.96 -2.42 29.00
N GLN A 31 17.15 -3.17 30.10
CA GLN A 31 17.69 -2.61 31.35
C GLN A 31 19.18 -2.25 31.28
N GLU A 32 19.97 -2.92 30.43
CA GLU A 32 21.41 -2.64 30.29
C GLU A 32 21.69 -1.44 29.36
N ARG A 33 20.73 -1.05 28.51
CA ARG A 33 20.86 0.12 27.63
C ARG A 33 20.42 1.44 28.28
N GLU A 34 19.61 1.40 29.33
CA GLU A 34 19.10 2.59 30.06
C GLU A 34 20.00 3.10 31.19
N GLY A 35 21.23 2.58 31.37
CA GLY A 35 22.19 3.17 32.31
C GLY A 35 21.84 3.01 33.80
N ALA A 36 20.95 2.07 34.16
CA ALA A 36 20.72 1.72 35.56
C ALA A 36 21.86 0.83 36.07
N LEU A 37 22.79 1.42 36.83
CA LEU A 37 23.85 0.71 37.57
C LEU A 37 23.26 -0.42 38.43
N PRO A 38 23.59 -1.69 38.21
CA PRO A 38 23.15 -2.77 39.08
C PRO A 38 23.99 -2.77 40.36
N THR A 39 23.34 -2.97 41.51
CA THR A 39 24.01 -3.17 42.79
C THR A 39 24.94 -4.39 42.74
N GLU A 40 26.19 -4.20 43.16
CA GLU A 40 27.35 -5.06 42.85
C GLU A 40 27.27 -6.52 43.34
N SER A 41 26.35 -6.85 44.25
CA SER A 41 26.23 -8.22 44.80
C SER A 41 25.34 -9.16 43.99
N GLY A 42 24.50 -8.65 43.07
CA GLY A 42 23.58 -9.47 42.24
C GLY A 42 23.98 -9.63 40.77
N ALA A 43 24.96 -8.85 40.30
CA ALA A 43 25.37 -8.80 38.90
C ALA A 43 26.24 -10.01 38.45
N SER A 44 27.03 -10.58 39.37
CA SER A 44 27.98 -11.66 39.04
C SER A 44 27.32 -13.03 38.84
N SER A 45 26.19 -13.30 39.50
CA SER A 45 25.45 -14.56 39.33
C SER A 45 24.52 -14.53 38.11
N ARG A 46 23.89 -13.38 37.82
CA ARG A 46 23.05 -13.17 36.63
C ARG A 46 23.85 -13.19 35.33
N SER A 47 25.01 -12.52 35.28
CA SER A 47 25.85 -12.53 34.07
C SER A 47 26.36 -13.95 33.72
N ASN A 48 26.63 -14.77 34.73
CA ASN A 48 27.07 -16.14 34.54
C ASN A 48 25.94 -17.08 34.08
N ALA A 49 24.70 -16.85 34.55
CA ALA A 49 23.52 -17.57 34.07
C ALA A 49 23.16 -17.20 32.62
N ASP A 50 23.20 -15.91 32.27
CA ASP A 50 22.97 -15.41 30.92
C ASP A 50 23.98 -15.94 29.90
N GLY A 51 25.25 -16.02 30.30
CA GLY A 51 26.30 -16.64 29.49
C GLY A 51 26.02 -18.13 29.21
N LYS A 52 25.56 -18.88 30.22
CA LYS A 52 25.21 -20.30 30.06
C LYS A 52 24.01 -20.51 29.13
N VAL A 53 22.95 -19.71 29.25
CA VAL A 53 21.78 -19.78 28.37
C VAL A 53 22.18 -19.45 26.92
N THR A 54 22.95 -18.39 26.71
CA THR A 54 23.46 -18.03 25.37
C THR A 54 24.27 -19.18 24.78
N GLN A 55 25.17 -19.79 25.56
CA GLN A 55 26.00 -20.90 25.09
C GLN A 55 25.16 -22.14 24.74
N TYR A 56 24.12 -22.44 25.53
CA TYR A 56 23.17 -23.50 25.23
C TYR A 56 22.45 -23.26 23.90
N LEU A 57 21.92 -22.06 23.68
CA LEU A 57 21.24 -21.67 22.44
C LEU A 57 22.18 -21.76 21.22
N LEU A 58 23.44 -21.33 21.37
CA LEU A 58 24.45 -21.47 20.33
C LEU A 58 24.77 -22.93 19.99
N ASN A 59 24.82 -23.81 21.00
CA ASN A 59 25.01 -25.24 20.79
C ASN A 59 23.79 -25.89 20.12
N MET A 60 22.58 -25.49 20.51
CA MET A 60 21.34 -25.94 19.86
C MET A 60 21.31 -25.54 18.37
N ARG A 61 21.75 -24.31 18.05
CA ARG A 61 21.87 -23.86 16.66
C ARG A 61 22.87 -24.71 15.87
N LYS A 62 24.02 -25.06 16.46
CA LYS A 62 25.00 -25.97 15.84
C LYS A 62 24.41 -27.37 15.60
N PHE A 63 23.58 -27.85 16.53
CA PHE A 63 22.89 -29.13 16.37
C PHE A 63 21.87 -29.11 15.23
N GLN A 64 21.03 -28.07 15.16
CA GLN A 64 20.08 -27.88 14.04
C GLN A 64 20.82 -27.79 12.70
N ARG A 65 21.95 -27.08 12.64
CA ARG A 65 22.84 -27.02 11.48
C ARG A 65 23.29 -28.41 11.02
N ALA A 66 23.86 -29.18 11.94
CA ALA A 66 24.36 -30.52 11.62
C ALA A 66 23.23 -31.41 11.09
N ARG A 67 22.05 -31.35 11.71
CA ARG A 67 20.85 -32.08 11.27
C ARG A 67 20.38 -31.65 9.87
N ALA A 68 20.38 -30.35 9.57
CA ALA A 68 20.02 -29.83 8.25
C ALA A 68 20.99 -30.31 7.17
N ILE A 69 22.30 -30.26 7.45
CA ILE A 69 23.35 -30.77 6.56
C ILE A 69 23.17 -32.27 6.32
N CYS A 70 22.97 -33.08 7.36
CA CYS A 70 22.73 -34.52 7.21
C CYS A 70 21.52 -34.81 6.32
N ARG A 71 20.40 -34.09 6.51
CA ARG A 71 19.20 -34.24 5.67
C ARG A 71 19.46 -33.90 4.19
N LEU A 72 20.28 -32.88 3.91
CA LEU A 72 20.62 -32.50 2.53
C LEU A 72 21.52 -33.56 1.88
N VAL A 73 22.47 -34.10 2.64
CA VAL A 73 23.35 -35.20 2.21
C VAL A 73 22.54 -36.48 1.92
N GLU A 74 21.62 -36.86 2.80
CA GLU A 74 20.74 -38.02 2.63
C GLU A 74 19.83 -37.92 1.40
N ARG A 75 19.44 -36.69 1.01
CA ARG A 75 18.63 -36.41 -0.17
C ARG A 75 19.44 -36.22 -1.45
N GLU A 76 20.76 -36.38 -1.37
CA GLU A 76 21.70 -36.17 -2.46
C GLU A 76 21.66 -34.73 -3.05
N GLU A 77 21.27 -33.74 -2.23
CA GLU A 77 21.18 -32.33 -2.62
C GLU A 77 22.55 -31.61 -2.48
N TRP A 78 23.58 -32.10 -3.17
CA TRP A 78 24.98 -31.64 -3.07
C TRP A 78 25.28 -30.26 -3.67
N GLY A 79 24.28 -29.60 -4.25
CA GLY A 79 24.44 -28.36 -5.00
C GLY A 79 24.45 -27.08 -4.14
N ALA A 80 23.91 -26.01 -4.71
CA ALA A 80 23.91 -24.68 -4.12
C ALA A 80 23.29 -24.59 -2.70
N LYS A 81 22.33 -25.46 -2.37
CA LYS A 81 21.67 -25.48 -1.06
C LYS A 81 22.60 -25.95 0.07
N LEU A 82 23.38 -27.01 -0.17
CA LEU A 82 24.37 -27.49 0.79
C LEU A 82 25.47 -26.45 0.99
N LEU A 83 25.97 -25.86 -0.10
CA LEU A 83 26.94 -24.76 -0.02
C LEU A 83 26.37 -23.57 0.77
N ALA A 84 25.14 -23.17 0.51
CA ALA A 84 24.49 -22.08 1.25
C ALA A 84 24.39 -22.40 2.76
N GLU A 85 24.03 -23.64 3.13
CA GLU A 85 23.94 -24.07 4.52
C GLU A 85 25.31 -24.15 5.21
N VAL A 86 26.36 -24.55 4.49
CA VAL A 86 27.73 -24.64 5.01
C VAL A 86 28.41 -23.27 5.09
N CYS A 87 28.18 -22.38 4.13
CA CYS A 87 28.78 -21.05 4.10
C CYS A 87 28.01 -20.04 4.96
N SER A 88 26.76 -20.33 5.34
CA SER A 88 26.01 -19.48 6.26
C SER A 88 26.47 -19.73 7.69
N ASP A 89 27.17 -18.75 8.25
CA ASP A 89 27.58 -18.77 9.66
C ASP A 89 26.47 -18.31 10.61
N GLY A 90 25.39 -17.74 10.06
CA GLY A 90 24.25 -17.21 10.82
C GLY A 90 24.63 -15.94 11.57
N TRP A 91 23.75 -15.50 12.48
CA TRP A 91 23.99 -14.32 13.29
C TRP A 91 25.18 -14.50 14.25
N LYS A 92 26.22 -13.66 14.15
CA LYS A 92 27.44 -13.73 14.96
C LYS A 92 27.51 -12.70 16.09
N ASP A 93 26.75 -11.61 16.02
CA ASP A 93 26.96 -10.46 16.90
C ASP A 93 25.91 -10.33 18.01
N HIS A 94 26.19 -10.91 19.19
CA HIS A 94 25.29 -10.90 20.35
C HIS A 94 25.13 -9.51 21.00
N LYS A 95 25.83 -8.47 20.53
CA LYS A 95 25.82 -7.15 21.16
C LYS A 95 24.61 -6.29 20.80
N LEU A 96 23.98 -6.53 19.65
CA LEU A 96 22.95 -5.64 19.09
C LEU A 96 21.52 -6.15 19.28
N SER A 97 21.27 -7.47 19.23
CA SER A 97 19.98 -8.09 19.58
C SER A 97 20.08 -9.60 19.71
N ARG A 98 19.37 -10.19 20.69
CA ARG A 98 19.20 -11.66 20.84
C ARG A 98 18.09 -12.21 19.94
N VAL A 99 17.29 -11.34 19.32
CA VAL A 99 16.10 -11.71 18.52
C VAL A 99 16.43 -12.56 17.29
N PRO A 100 17.44 -12.25 16.44
CA PRO A 100 17.76 -13.09 15.29
C PRO A 100 18.11 -14.52 15.66
N LEU A 101 18.86 -14.71 16.76
CA LEU A 101 19.22 -16.04 17.25
C LEU A 101 17.98 -16.84 17.69
N ALA A 102 17.07 -16.21 18.44
CA ALA A 102 15.83 -16.86 18.86
C ALA A 102 14.94 -17.21 17.67
N PHE A 103 14.86 -16.31 16.68
CA PHE A 103 14.14 -16.54 15.44
C PHE A 103 14.71 -17.74 14.65
N GLU A 104 16.03 -17.80 14.47
CA GLU A 104 16.71 -18.93 13.80
C GLU A 104 16.37 -20.27 14.48
N LEU A 105 16.40 -20.29 15.82
CA LEU A 105 16.16 -21.50 16.61
C LEU A 105 14.69 -21.96 16.57
N ASP A 106 13.74 -21.02 16.71
CA ASP A 106 12.31 -21.31 16.76
C ASP A 106 11.78 -21.76 15.39
N VAL A 107 12.26 -21.11 14.32
CA VAL A 107 11.83 -21.39 12.95
C VAL A 107 12.64 -22.53 12.31
N ASP A 108 13.70 -23.02 12.96
CA ASP A 108 14.65 -24.04 12.44
C ASP A 108 15.24 -23.65 11.07
N ILE A 109 15.64 -22.38 10.92
CA ILE A 109 16.29 -21.85 9.72
C ILE A 109 17.53 -21.06 10.07
N ARG A 110 18.44 -20.89 9.11
CA ARG A 110 19.59 -20.00 9.24
C ARG A 110 19.44 -18.75 8.37
N MET A 111 19.70 -17.60 8.96
CA MET A 111 19.76 -16.35 8.21
C MET A 111 21.06 -16.30 7.39
N ARG A 112 20.94 -15.89 6.14
CA ARG A 112 22.07 -15.68 5.23
C ARG A 112 22.81 -14.39 5.62
N PRO A 113 24.13 -14.28 5.34
CA PRO A 113 24.89 -13.06 5.61
C PRO A 113 24.23 -11.79 5.04
N THR A 114 23.77 -11.83 3.80
CA THR A 114 23.09 -10.69 3.17
C THR A 114 21.80 -10.26 3.87
N GLN A 115 21.01 -11.22 4.37
CA GLN A 115 19.80 -10.93 5.15
C GLN A 115 20.14 -10.27 6.50
N ILE A 116 21.26 -10.69 7.11
CA ILE A 116 21.76 -10.16 8.37
C ILE A 116 22.26 -8.73 8.19
N ASP A 117 23.09 -8.49 7.19
CA ASP A 117 23.66 -7.17 6.89
C ASP A 117 22.55 -6.16 6.61
N VAL A 118 21.55 -6.55 5.81
CA VAL A 118 20.40 -5.67 5.54
C VAL A 118 19.53 -5.45 6.78
N ALA A 119 19.30 -6.48 7.60
CA ALA A 119 18.54 -6.31 8.83
C ALA A 119 19.24 -5.34 9.80
N GLN A 120 20.58 -5.42 9.91
CA GLN A 120 21.37 -4.47 10.69
C GLN A 120 21.27 -3.05 10.15
N GLU A 121 21.47 -2.88 8.84
CA GLU A 121 21.41 -1.55 8.20
C GLU A 121 20.06 -0.86 8.42
N LEU A 122 18.96 -1.61 8.36
CA LEU A 122 17.61 -1.10 8.60
C LEU A 122 17.31 -0.85 10.09
N LEU A 123 17.92 -1.63 11.00
CA LEU A 123 17.73 -1.43 12.44
C LEU A 123 18.55 -0.25 12.98
N ASP A 124 19.75 -0.03 12.44
CA ASP A 124 20.68 1.02 12.87
C ASP A 124 20.46 2.36 12.15
N GLY A 125 19.72 2.35 11.03
CA GLY A 125 19.36 3.54 10.26
C GLY A 125 18.65 4.60 11.10
N LYS A 126 19.15 5.84 11.01
CA LYS A 126 18.51 7.05 11.59
C LYS A 126 17.60 7.79 10.61
N THR A 127 17.67 7.43 9.33
CA THR A 127 16.92 8.03 8.23
C THR A 127 16.14 6.95 7.50
N ASP A 128 15.19 7.36 6.67
CA ASP A 128 14.46 6.46 5.80
C ASP A 128 15.42 5.73 4.85
N ARG A 129 15.20 4.42 4.68
CA ARG A 129 16.03 3.53 3.86
C ARG A 129 15.14 2.66 2.98
N LEU A 130 15.50 2.56 1.71
CA LEU A 130 14.90 1.62 0.76
C LEU A 130 15.97 0.63 0.32
N ILE A 131 15.70 -0.68 0.49
CA ILE A 131 16.64 -1.73 0.12
C ILE A 131 15.95 -2.75 -0.79
N GLU A 132 16.57 -3.02 -1.93
CA GLU A 132 16.14 -4.03 -2.88
C GLU A 132 16.85 -5.37 -2.59
N PHE A 133 16.13 -6.47 -2.75
CA PHE A 133 16.68 -7.83 -2.72
C PHE A 133 16.26 -8.51 -4.00
N SER A 134 17.01 -9.52 -4.39
CA SER A 134 16.57 -10.40 -5.47
C SER A 134 15.36 -11.23 -5.02
N MET A 135 14.50 -11.57 -5.98
CA MET A 135 13.32 -12.39 -5.72
C MET A 135 13.72 -13.74 -5.10
N GLY A 136 12.99 -14.17 -4.05
CA GLY A 136 13.25 -15.44 -3.37
C GLY A 136 14.39 -15.41 -2.34
N GLU A 137 15.00 -14.25 -2.07
CA GLU A 137 16.00 -14.11 -1.00
C GLU A 137 15.40 -14.00 0.40
N GLY A 138 14.07 -14.04 0.54
CA GLY A 138 13.41 -14.14 1.83
C GLY A 138 13.21 -12.80 2.57
N LYS A 139 13.05 -11.68 1.84
CA LYS A 139 12.64 -10.37 2.39
C LYS A 139 11.47 -10.49 3.36
N THR A 140 10.31 -10.86 2.84
CA THR A 140 9.05 -10.95 3.60
C THR A 140 9.08 -12.10 4.59
N SER A 141 9.70 -13.22 4.24
CA SER A 141 9.64 -14.42 5.07
C SER A 141 10.65 -14.44 6.22
N VAL A 142 11.77 -13.74 6.12
CA VAL A 142 12.88 -13.81 7.10
C VAL A 142 13.23 -12.42 7.61
N VAL A 143 13.53 -11.48 6.72
CA VAL A 143 14.03 -10.16 7.12
C VAL A 143 12.95 -9.36 7.82
N MET A 144 11.74 -9.24 7.25
CA MET A 144 10.63 -8.49 7.85
C MET A 144 10.30 -8.96 9.27
N PRO A 145 9.99 -10.25 9.55
CA PRO A 145 9.63 -10.65 10.90
C PRO A 145 10.75 -10.38 11.91
N VAL A 146 12.01 -10.56 11.52
CA VAL A 146 13.17 -10.24 12.38
C VAL A 146 13.24 -8.74 12.67
N LEU A 147 13.05 -7.87 11.67
CA LEU A 147 13.00 -6.43 11.88
C LEU A 147 11.87 -6.02 12.83
N LEU A 148 10.67 -6.55 12.63
CA LEU A 148 9.49 -6.24 13.44
C LEU A 148 9.71 -6.62 14.91
N ALA A 149 10.32 -7.77 15.17
CA ALA A 149 10.61 -8.21 16.53
C ALA A 149 11.80 -7.45 17.14
N ALA A 150 12.87 -7.21 16.37
CA ALA A 150 14.08 -6.57 16.88
C ALA A 150 13.94 -5.05 17.08
N ALA A 151 13.04 -4.40 16.35
CA ALA A 151 12.78 -2.97 16.45
C ALA A 151 11.83 -2.60 17.60
N THR A 152 11.03 -3.55 18.09
CA THR A 152 10.00 -3.26 19.10
C THR A 152 10.60 -3.15 20.49
N ARG A 153 10.19 -2.11 21.23
CA ARG A 153 10.63 -1.83 22.59
C ARG A 153 9.41 -1.56 23.47
N LYS A 154 9.57 -1.69 24.79
CA LYS A 154 8.51 -1.28 25.73
C LYS A 154 8.24 0.22 25.63
N GLY A 155 6.96 0.58 25.70
CA GLY A 155 6.52 1.98 25.56
C GLY A 155 6.60 2.51 24.11
N GLN A 156 6.81 1.63 23.13
CA GLN A 156 6.85 1.99 21.72
C GLN A 156 6.02 1.00 20.89
N LEU A 157 5.41 1.49 19.82
CA LEU A 157 4.75 0.68 18.82
C LEU A 157 5.54 0.73 17.51
N ASN A 158 5.50 -0.37 16.78
CA ASN A 158 5.96 -0.41 15.39
C ASN A 158 4.80 -0.87 14.52
N ARG A 159 4.75 -0.37 13.29
CA ARG A 159 3.77 -0.81 12.31
C ARG A 159 4.43 -1.28 11.02
N VAL A 160 3.79 -2.24 10.37
CA VAL A 160 4.15 -2.69 9.03
C VAL A 160 3.00 -2.50 8.07
N THR A 161 3.30 -1.90 6.92
CA THR A 161 2.36 -1.74 5.81
C THR A 161 2.59 -2.87 4.80
N VAL A 162 1.52 -3.60 4.49
CA VAL A 162 1.54 -4.71 3.54
C VAL A 162 0.46 -4.54 2.48
N LEU A 163 0.64 -5.15 1.31
CA LEU A 163 -0.39 -5.16 0.28
C LEU A 163 -1.66 -5.87 0.77
N GLN A 164 -2.82 -5.32 0.46
CA GLN A 164 -4.12 -5.81 0.97
C GLN A 164 -4.37 -7.28 0.63
N HIS A 165 -3.99 -7.73 -0.57
CA HIS A 165 -4.13 -9.12 -0.99
C HIS A 165 -3.13 -10.08 -0.32
N LEU A 166 -2.02 -9.57 0.23
CA LEU A 166 -1.02 -10.36 0.95
C LEU A 166 -1.25 -10.37 2.46
N LEU A 167 -2.05 -9.44 3.00
CA LEU A 167 -2.27 -9.27 4.44
C LEU A 167 -2.54 -10.60 5.16
N GLY A 168 -3.52 -11.37 4.71
CA GLY A 168 -3.90 -12.62 5.37
C GLY A 168 -2.79 -13.67 5.34
N THR A 169 -2.02 -13.74 4.25
CA THR A 169 -0.89 -14.68 4.10
C THR A 169 0.28 -14.24 4.97
N ASN A 170 0.65 -12.96 4.94
CA ASN A 170 1.74 -12.41 5.75
C ASN A 170 1.43 -12.53 7.24
N LEU A 171 0.20 -12.19 7.68
CA LEU A 171 -0.22 -12.34 9.07
C LEU A 171 -0.07 -13.78 9.57
N ARG A 172 -0.60 -14.77 8.84
CA ARG A 172 -0.47 -16.18 9.25
C ARG A 172 0.99 -16.61 9.32
N GLN A 173 1.79 -16.24 8.31
CA GLN A 173 3.19 -16.61 8.26
C GLN A 173 4.00 -15.98 9.40
N TRP A 174 3.82 -14.69 9.64
CA TRP A 174 4.54 -13.97 10.68
C TRP A 174 4.04 -14.35 12.08
N GLN A 175 2.74 -14.57 12.27
CA GLN A 175 2.21 -15.03 13.57
C GLN A 175 2.80 -16.39 13.94
N SER A 176 2.95 -17.31 12.98
CA SER A 176 3.62 -18.60 13.21
C SER A 176 5.10 -18.48 13.55
N LYS A 177 5.79 -17.43 13.08
CA LYS A 177 7.23 -17.23 13.27
C LYS A 177 7.59 -16.37 14.48
N LEU A 178 6.68 -15.50 14.89
CA LEU A 178 6.90 -14.51 15.94
C LEU A 178 6.13 -14.85 17.21
N GLY A 179 5.02 -15.59 17.12
CA GLY A 179 4.20 -15.97 18.27
C GLY A 179 4.75 -17.11 19.13
N GLY A 180 5.85 -17.75 18.72
CA GLY A 180 6.49 -18.85 19.45
C GLY A 180 7.39 -18.36 20.57
N VAL A 181 8.68 -18.65 20.49
CA VAL A 181 9.69 -18.27 21.50
C VAL A 181 9.78 -16.75 21.69
N LEU A 182 9.61 -16.00 20.61
CA LEU A 182 9.66 -14.54 20.63
C LEU A 182 8.43 -13.92 21.31
N ASP A 183 7.30 -14.65 21.35
CA ASP A 183 6.08 -14.24 22.06
C ASP A 183 5.58 -12.86 21.60
N PHE A 184 5.57 -12.65 20.29
CA PHE A 184 5.08 -11.44 19.64
C PHE A 184 3.65 -11.62 19.11
N ARG A 185 2.83 -10.59 19.31
CA ARG A 185 1.47 -10.49 18.79
C ARG A 185 1.44 -9.57 17.57
N LEU A 186 0.86 -10.06 16.48
CA LEU A 186 0.53 -9.21 15.34
C LEU A 186 -0.90 -8.71 15.50
N GLN A 187 -1.07 -7.40 15.49
CA GLN A 187 -2.37 -6.75 15.64
C GLN A 187 -2.75 -6.05 14.34
N PRO A 188 -3.63 -6.65 13.51
CA PRO A 188 -4.18 -5.96 12.36
C PRO A 188 -4.99 -4.75 12.83
N LEU A 189 -4.73 -3.59 12.22
CA LEU A 189 -5.54 -2.39 12.40
C LEU A 189 -6.26 -2.09 11.09
N HIS A 190 -7.56 -2.37 11.09
CA HIS A 190 -8.44 -2.09 9.98
C HIS A 190 -9.18 -0.79 10.20
N PHE A 191 -9.16 0.06 9.18
CA PHE A 191 -9.87 1.32 9.22
C PHE A 191 -10.65 1.51 7.93
N ASP A 192 -11.95 1.70 8.09
CA ASP A 192 -12.87 1.97 7.01
C ASP A 192 -13.56 3.30 7.31
N ARG A 193 -13.38 4.27 6.42
CA ARG A 193 -13.93 5.62 6.56
C ARG A 193 -15.47 5.62 6.59
N SER A 194 -16.12 4.61 6.02
CA SER A 194 -17.58 4.49 6.03
C SER A 194 -18.14 4.01 7.37
N ARG A 195 -17.31 3.48 8.27
CA ARG A 195 -17.76 3.03 9.58
C ARG A 195 -17.98 4.20 10.52
N HIS A 196 -19.11 4.17 11.21
CA HIS A 196 -19.33 5.03 12.37
C HIS A 196 -18.56 4.49 13.57
N PHE A 197 -17.66 5.30 14.12
CA PHE A 197 -16.86 4.97 15.28
C PHE A 197 -17.46 5.62 16.53
N SER A 198 -18.16 4.86 17.37
CA SER A 198 -18.64 5.34 18.67
C SER A 198 -17.46 5.68 19.58
N ALA A 199 -17.58 6.71 20.43
CA ALA A 199 -16.56 7.10 21.40
C ALA A 199 -16.08 5.93 22.28
N ASP A 200 -17.00 5.07 22.72
CA ASP A 200 -16.66 3.88 23.55
C ASP A 200 -15.83 2.86 22.76
N GLY A 201 -16.20 2.62 21.49
CA GLY A 201 -15.43 1.77 20.58
C GLY A 201 -14.02 2.30 20.34
N VAL A 202 -13.87 3.60 20.11
CA VAL A 202 -12.56 4.24 19.95
C VAL A 202 -11.75 4.18 21.25
N ALA A 203 -12.39 4.40 22.40
CA ALA A 203 -11.74 4.27 23.71
C ALA A 203 -11.24 2.85 23.96
N GLY A 204 -12.01 1.82 23.57
CA GLY A 204 -11.57 0.43 23.64
C GLY A 204 -10.34 0.14 22.76
N VAL A 205 -10.30 0.70 21.54
CA VAL A 205 -9.13 0.59 20.66
C VAL A 205 -7.92 1.29 21.25
N LEU A 206 -8.07 2.50 21.77
CA LEU A 206 -7.02 3.23 22.47
C LEU A 206 -6.45 2.43 23.66
N GLN A 207 -7.31 1.86 24.49
CA GLN A 207 -6.89 1.05 25.64
C GLN A 207 -6.13 -0.21 25.20
N MET A 208 -6.57 -0.87 24.13
CA MET A 208 -5.86 -2.00 23.54
C MET A 208 -4.46 -1.58 23.04
N LEU A 209 -4.35 -0.43 22.37
CA LEU A 209 -3.08 0.08 21.86
C LEU A 209 -2.12 0.50 22.97
N GLN A 210 -2.63 1.14 24.03
CA GLN A 210 -1.86 1.44 25.23
C GLN A 210 -1.31 0.17 25.87
N SER A 211 -2.17 -0.84 26.08
CA SER A 211 -1.75 -2.14 26.61
C SER A 211 -0.70 -2.82 25.71
N SER A 212 -0.83 -2.65 24.40
CA SER A 212 0.11 -3.16 23.39
C SER A 212 1.47 -2.44 23.50
N CYS A 213 1.46 -1.13 23.70
CA CYS A 213 2.64 -0.30 23.91
C CYS A 213 3.39 -0.71 25.19
N ASP A 214 2.65 -0.89 26.30
CA ASP A 214 3.21 -1.28 27.60
C ASP A 214 3.83 -2.67 27.57
N SER A 215 3.22 -3.59 26.83
CA SER A 215 3.69 -4.98 26.70
C SER A 215 5.02 -5.09 25.95
N GLY A 216 5.29 -4.19 24.99
CA GLY A 216 6.51 -4.20 24.17
C GLY A 216 6.68 -5.45 23.31
N ASN A 217 5.60 -6.19 23.01
CA ASN A 217 5.62 -7.40 22.19
C ASN A 217 4.54 -7.40 21.10
N THR A 218 4.00 -6.24 20.76
CA THR A 218 2.95 -6.11 19.76
C THR A 218 3.42 -5.31 18.56
N VAL A 219 3.10 -5.79 17.36
CA VAL A 219 3.38 -5.11 16.10
C VAL A 219 2.07 -4.88 15.37
N LEU A 220 1.86 -3.64 14.92
CA LEU A 220 0.66 -3.27 14.18
C LEU A 220 0.83 -3.65 12.71
N VAL A 221 -0.22 -4.20 12.09
CA VAL A 221 -0.21 -4.55 10.67
C VAL A 221 -1.34 -3.81 9.97
N MET A 222 -1.00 -3.05 8.92
CA MET A 222 -1.96 -2.20 8.20
C MET A 222 -1.83 -2.37 6.69
N CYS A 223 -2.91 -2.11 5.96
CA CYS A 223 -2.84 -1.93 4.52
C CYS A 223 -2.73 -0.42 4.18
N PRO A 224 -2.28 -0.07 2.97
CA PRO A 224 -2.29 1.31 2.50
C PRO A 224 -3.68 1.96 2.59
N SER A 225 -4.74 1.20 2.32
CA SER A 225 -6.13 1.64 2.45
C SER A 225 -6.51 2.04 3.87
N ASP A 226 -6.16 1.22 4.86
CA ASP A 226 -6.45 1.49 6.28
C ASP A 226 -5.74 2.77 6.75
N ARG A 227 -4.45 2.91 6.39
CA ARG A 227 -3.63 4.08 6.76
C ARG A 227 -4.20 5.37 6.16
N LEU A 228 -4.41 5.37 4.83
CA LEU A 228 -4.90 6.56 4.14
C LEU A 228 -6.34 6.90 4.55
N ALA A 229 -7.18 5.91 4.84
CA ALA A 229 -8.54 6.18 5.29
C ALA A 229 -8.54 6.86 6.67
N LEU A 230 -7.67 6.45 7.59
CA LEU A 230 -7.50 7.12 8.89
C LEU A 230 -6.96 8.55 8.73
N GLU A 231 -5.92 8.73 7.91
CA GLU A 231 -5.32 10.04 7.63
C GLU A 231 -6.34 11.01 7.01
N ASN A 232 -7.12 10.56 6.02
CA ASN A 232 -8.16 11.39 5.39
C ASN A 232 -9.30 11.72 6.35
N LYS A 233 -9.73 10.76 7.18
CA LYS A 233 -10.77 11.04 8.18
C LYS A 233 -10.28 12.06 9.21
N ARG A 234 -9.02 11.98 9.62
CA ARG A 234 -8.38 12.99 10.48
C ARG A 234 -8.42 14.37 9.83
N SER A 235 -8.03 14.50 8.56
CA SER A 235 -8.09 15.77 7.82
C SER A 235 -9.51 16.31 7.66
N GLU A 236 -10.49 15.45 7.40
CA GLU A 236 -11.92 15.82 7.33
C GLU A 236 -12.42 16.39 8.66
N LEU A 237 -12.10 15.72 9.78
CA LEU A 237 -12.50 16.16 11.11
C LEU A 237 -11.78 17.46 11.52
N ALA A 238 -10.49 17.58 11.22
CA ALA A 238 -9.74 18.81 11.48
C ALA A 238 -10.34 20.00 10.69
N ALA A 239 -10.64 19.82 9.41
CA ALA A 239 -11.28 20.85 8.60
C ALA A 239 -12.67 21.24 9.14
N ALA A 240 -13.47 20.28 9.59
CA ALA A 240 -14.77 20.55 10.20
C ALA A 240 -14.64 21.40 11.49
N LEU A 241 -13.64 21.10 12.33
CA LEU A 241 -13.38 21.86 13.56
C LEU A 241 -12.91 23.30 13.29
N HIS A 242 -12.09 23.51 12.25
CA HIS A 242 -11.66 24.86 11.85
C HIS A 242 -12.81 25.70 11.29
N MET A 243 -13.79 25.10 10.63
CA MET A 243 -14.97 25.82 10.11
C MET A 243 -15.97 26.24 11.20
N THR A 244 -15.89 25.64 12.40
CA THR A 244 -16.74 25.99 13.55
C THR A 244 -16.10 27.00 14.51
N GLY A 245 -14.80 27.27 14.37
CA GLY A 245 -14.09 28.26 15.18
C GLY A 245 -13.90 29.57 14.42
N ASP A 246 -14.66 30.60 14.77
CA ASP A 246 -14.37 31.98 14.37
C ASP A 246 -13.01 32.40 14.97
N GLY A 247 -11.92 32.22 14.23
CA GLY A 247 -10.60 32.70 14.64
C GLY A 247 -9.46 32.21 13.76
N GLU A 248 -8.74 33.15 13.15
CA GLU A 248 -7.48 32.93 12.45
C GLU A 248 -6.45 32.25 13.38
N ALA A 249 -6.19 30.97 13.16
CA ALA A 249 -5.07 30.26 13.77
C ALA A 249 -4.40 29.37 12.72
N GLU A 250 -3.09 29.54 12.60
CA GLU A 250 -2.16 28.85 11.69
C GLU A 250 -2.24 27.30 11.81
N PRO A 251 -1.88 26.56 10.74
CA PRO A 251 -2.19 25.14 10.55
C PRO A 251 -1.23 24.17 11.27
N GLU A 252 -0.64 24.57 12.39
CA GLU A 252 0.32 23.73 13.11
C GLU A 252 -0.28 23.21 14.42
N SER A 253 -0.67 21.94 14.36
CA SER A 253 -1.19 21.07 15.44
C SER A 253 -2.56 21.47 16.03
N PRO A 254 -3.63 20.70 15.77
CA PRO A 254 -4.92 20.95 16.40
C PRO A 254 -4.83 20.50 17.87
N VAL A 255 -4.56 21.44 18.78
CA VAL A 255 -4.80 21.25 20.21
C VAL A 255 -6.31 21.29 20.40
N VAL A 256 -6.94 20.12 20.37
CA VAL A 256 -8.38 19.97 20.55
C VAL A 256 -8.73 20.33 21.99
N SER A 257 -9.27 21.53 22.21
CA SER A 257 -9.91 21.88 23.48
C SER A 257 -11.21 21.07 23.61
N ALA A 258 -11.42 20.50 24.80
CA ALA A 258 -12.42 19.46 25.06
C ALA A 258 -13.88 19.92 24.94
N ASP A 259 -14.13 21.22 24.75
CA ASP A 259 -15.45 21.83 24.97
C ASP A 259 -16.15 22.30 23.67
N ALA A 260 -15.52 22.19 22.49
CA ALA A 260 -16.03 22.81 21.26
C ALA A 260 -16.60 21.86 20.18
N ALA A 261 -16.53 20.53 20.32
CA ALA A 261 -17.11 19.63 19.33
C ALA A 261 -18.41 18.98 19.86
N GLU A 262 -19.52 19.21 19.17
CA GLU A 262 -20.82 18.59 19.45
C GLU A 262 -20.80 17.04 19.33
N ASN A 263 -19.70 16.44 18.84
CA ASN A 263 -19.49 15.00 18.75
C ASN A 263 -18.26 14.51 19.55
N LYS A 264 -18.52 13.87 20.69
CA LYS A 264 -17.49 13.18 21.50
C LYS A 264 -16.74 12.10 20.71
N ASP A 265 -17.41 11.50 19.73
CA ASP A 265 -16.90 10.44 18.85
C ASP A 265 -15.74 10.95 17.99
N ASP A 266 -15.89 12.14 17.40
CA ASP A 266 -14.92 12.73 16.48
C ASP A 266 -13.63 13.15 17.19
N ILE A 267 -13.76 13.76 18.38
CA ILE A 267 -12.61 14.10 19.24
C ILE A 267 -11.82 12.83 19.60
N ARG A 268 -12.51 11.75 19.98
CA ARG A 268 -11.87 10.49 20.35
C ARG A 268 -11.10 9.89 19.18
N LEU A 269 -11.62 9.98 17.97
CA LEU A 269 -10.93 9.48 16.78
C LEU A 269 -9.66 10.29 16.47
N LEU A 270 -9.68 11.61 16.67
CA LEU A 270 -8.49 12.46 16.58
C LEU A 270 -7.45 12.08 17.64
N GLN A 271 -7.87 11.80 18.87
CA GLN A 271 -6.98 11.30 19.94
C GLN A 271 -6.36 9.94 19.58
N LEU A 272 -7.11 9.04 18.94
CA LEU A 272 -6.57 7.77 18.44
C LEU A 272 -5.48 7.99 17.39
N ALA A 273 -5.72 8.87 16.42
CA ALA A 273 -4.74 9.20 15.40
C ALA A 273 -3.48 9.83 16.02
N GLN A 274 -3.66 10.78 16.93
CA GLN A 274 -2.54 11.41 17.66
C GLN A 274 -1.75 10.39 18.48
N PHE A 275 -2.43 9.47 19.18
CA PHE A 275 -1.77 8.41 19.93
C PHE A 275 -0.87 7.55 19.02
N LEU A 276 -1.34 7.21 17.82
CA LEU A 276 -0.53 6.46 16.85
C LEU A 276 0.68 7.28 16.39
N ASP A 277 0.52 8.57 16.13
CA ASP A 277 1.64 9.45 15.73
C ASP A 277 2.70 9.58 16.83
N ASP A 278 2.28 9.68 18.10
CA ASP A 278 3.19 9.85 19.25
C ASP A 278 3.92 8.56 19.64
N ASN A 279 3.26 7.39 19.48
CA ASN A 279 3.75 6.12 20.01
C ASN A 279 4.34 5.20 18.94
N VAL A 280 4.02 5.39 17.66
CA VAL A 280 4.62 4.61 16.57
C VAL A 280 6.00 5.18 16.22
N GLN A 281 7.05 4.39 16.47
CA GLN A 281 8.42 4.84 16.29
C GLN A 281 9.01 4.47 14.93
N ARG A 282 8.58 3.33 14.35
CA ARG A 282 9.08 2.88 13.05
C ARG A 282 7.96 2.34 12.17
N ASP A 283 8.04 2.76 10.91
CA ASP A 283 7.21 2.29 9.81
C ASP A 283 8.02 1.35 8.92
N PHE A 284 7.58 0.10 8.85
CA PHE A 284 8.10 -0.87 7.88
C PHE A 284 7.14 -0.97 6.70
N ILE A 285 7.68 -1.10 5.48
CA ILE A 285 6.89 -1.29 4.27
C ILE A 285 7.40 -2.53 3.56
N ASP A 286 6.55 -3.54 3.43
CA ASP A 286 6.81 -4.74 2.62
C ASP A 286 6.31 -4.50 1.19
N GLU A 287 7.06 -4.97 0.19
CA GLU A 287 6.77 -4.73 -1.24
C GLU A 287 6.59 -3.23 -1.57
N SER A 288 7.57 -2.41 -1.17
CA SER A 288 7.51 -0.95 -1.27
C SER A 288 7.34 -0.40 -2.70
N ASP A 289 7.84 -1.12 -3.70
CA ASP A 289 7.64 -0.82 -5.13
C ASP A 289 6.16 -0.88 -5.54
N GLN A 290 5.42 -1.84 -4.96
CA GLN A 290 3.99 -1.98 -5.18
C GLN A 290 3.18 -1.08 -4.25
N VAL A 291 3.54 -0.99 -2.97
CA VAL A 291 2.82 -0.16 -1.98
C VAL A 291 2.86 1.31 -2.36
N LEU A 292 4.03 1.81 -2.77
CA LEU A 292 4.24 3.21 -3.17
C LEU A 292 4.01 3.42 -4.69
N GLY A 293 3.49 2.40 -5.38
CA GLY A 293 3.21 2.46 -6.81
C GLY A 293 2.01 3.35 -7.16
N THR A 294 1.98 3.87 -8.38
CA THR A 294 0.86 4.72 -8.85
C THR A 294 -0.48 3.98 -8.91
N ARG A 295 -0.47 2.64 -8.99
CA ARG A 295 -1.69 1.82 -9.00
C ARG A 295 -2.34 1.67 -7.63
N THR A 296 -1.55 1.78 -6.56
CA THR A 296 -2.01 1.72 -5.17
C THR A 296 -2.21 3.10 -4.57
N GLN A 297 -1.98 4.16 -5.35
CA GLN A 297 -2.32 5.52 -4.95
C GLN A 297 -3.83 5.65 -4.81
N LEU A 298 -4.30 5.76 -3.57
CA LEU A 298 -5.71 5.97 -3.27
C LEU A 298 -5.99 7.46 -3.20
N VAL A 299 -6.77 7.97 -4.15
CA VAL A 299 -7.24 9.36 -4.17
C VAL A 299 -8.65 9.38 -3.59
N TYR A 300 -8.79 9.94 -2.39
CA TYR A 300 -10.09 10.05 -1.73
C TYR A 300 -10.65 11.48 -1.87
N PRO A 301 -11.92 11.64 -2.25
CA PRO A 301 -12.57 12.94 -2.15
C PRO A 301 -12.75 13.32 -0.67
N ILE A 302 -12.51 14.58 -0.34
CA ILE A 302 -12.78 15.17 0.99
C ILE A 302 -13.93 16.17 0.84
N GLY A 303 -14.85 16.18 1.81
CA GLY A 303 -16.00 17.08 1.85
C GLY A 303 -17.33 16.41 1.51
N SER A 304 -18.38 17.23 1.50
CA SER A 304 -19.75 16.80 1.22
C SER A 304 -19.92 16.35 -0.23
N TYR A 305 -20.86 15.42 -0.45
CA TYR A 305 -21.26 15.05 -1.80
C TYR A 305 -21.70 16.29 -2.59
N THR A 306 -21.01 16.57 -3.69
CA THR A 306 -21.37 17.61 -4.64
C THR A 306 -21.70 16.97 -5.97
N ALA A 307 -22.77 17.46 -6.62
CA ALA A 307 -23.10 17.02 -7.96
C ALA A 307 -21.94 17.34 -8.90
N LEU A 308 -21.43 16.33 -9.59
CA LEU A 308 -20.34 16.49 -10.52
C LEU A 308 -20.75 17.47 -11.63
N ALA A 309 -19.91 18.46 -11.93
CA ALA A 309 -20.20 19.44 -12.99
C ALA A 309 -20.46 18.74 -14.33
N GLY A 310 -21.61 18.98 -14.94
CA GLY A 310 -22.05 18.29 -16.17
C GLY A 310 -22.69 16.90 -15.95
N GLY A 311 -22.93 16.47 -14.71
CA GLY A 311 -23.71 15.30 -14.30
C GLY A 311 -23.99 14.25 -15.37
N VAL A 312 -25.23 14.27 -15.88
CA VAL A 312 -25.75 13.36 -16.93
C VAL A 312 -25.04 13.52 -18.26
N ASP A 313 -24.75 14.77 -18.66
CA ASP A 313 -24.09 15.09 -19.93
C ASP A 313 -22.74 14.35 -20.09
N ARG A 314 -22.03 14.02 -18.98
CA ARG A 314 -20.73 13.33 -19.05
C ARG A 314 -20.80 11.92 -19.62
N TYR A 315 -21.76 11.11 -19.18
CA TYR A 315 -21.88 9.74 -19.69
C TYR A 315 -22.60 9.73 -21.04
N GLU A 316 -23.55 10.63 -21.27
CA GLU A 316 -24.23 10.77 -22.57
C GLU A 316 -23.26 11.21 -23.66
N ALA A 317 -22.42 12.21 -23.41
CA ALA A 317 -21.41 12.65 -24.38
C ALA A 317 -20.41 11.54 -24.71
N ALA A 318 -19.97 10.75 -23.72
CA ALA A 318 -19.10 9.61 -23.96
C ALA A 318 -19.78 8.51 -24.80
N MET A 319 -21.03 8.17 -24.51
CA MET A 319 -21.81 7.19 -25.28
C MET A 319 -22.07 7.68 -26.71
N THR A 320 -22.43 8.96 -26.88
CA THR A 320 -22.60 9.59 -28.19
C THR A 320 -21.30 9.57 -28.98
N CYS A 321 -20.16 9.90 -28.34
CA CYS A 321 -18.85 9.81 -28.97
C CYS A 321 -18.55 8.37 -29.47
N LEU A 322 -18.77 7.35 -28.62
CA LEU A 322 -18.58 5.95 -29.00
C LEU A 322 -19.50 5.50 -30.14
N ARG A 323 -20.76 5.94 -30.14
CA ARG A 323 -21.70 5.64 -31.24
C ARG A 323 -21.24 6.27 -32.55
N LEU A 324 -20.90 7.56 -32.53
CA LEU A 324 -20.45 8.30 -33.70
C LEU A 324 -19.11 7.81 -34.25
N LEU A 325 -18.25 7.25 -33.38
CA LEU A 325 -16.98 6.64 -33.78
C LEU A 325 -17.14 5.46 -34.73
N SER A 326 -18.24 4.70 -34.65
CA SER A 326 -18.46 3.57 -35.57
C SER A 326 -18.55 4.07 -37.02
N ASP A 327 -19.38 5.09 -37.24
CA ASP A 327 -19.60 5.66 -38.56
C ASP A 327 -18.41 6.51 -39.02
N ALA A 328 -17.86 7.34 -38.11
CA ALA A 328 -16.68 8.15 -38.39
C ALA A 328 -15.45 7.28 -38.65
N GLY A 329 -15.36 6.12 -38.00
CA GLY A 329 -14.30 5.13 -38.20
C GLY A 329 -14.31 4.58 -39.62
N GLN A 330 -15.49 4.21 -40.15
CA GLN A 330 -15.61 3.74 -41.55
C GLN A 330 -15.20 4.82 -42.56
N GLN A 331 -15.61 6.07 -42.34
CA GLN A 331 -15.15 7.19 -43.15
C GLN A 331 -13.63 7.38 -43.04
N LEU A 332 -13.09 7.30 -41.82
CA LEU A 332 -11.67 7.47 -41.56
C LEU A 332 -10.82 6.37 -42.21
N GLN A 333 -11.28 5.11 -42.26
CA GLN A 333 -10.59 4.03 -42.98
C GLN A 333 -10.66 4.21 -44.51
N ASN A 334 -11.68 4.89 -45.03
CA ASN A 334 -11.74 5.22 -46.47
C ASN A 334 -10.76 6.35 -46.80
N GLU A 335 -10.57 7.30 -45.89
CA GLU A 335 -9.64 8.43 -46.05
C GLU A 335 -8.17 8.04 -45.78
N TRP A 336 -7.95 7.09 -44.87
CA TRP A 336 -6.62 6.68 -44.42
C TRP A 336 -6.41 5.17 -44.56
N THR A 337 -5.22 4.78 -45.03
CA THR A 337 -4.86 3.37 -45.25
C THR A 337 -5.04 2.52 -43.99
N SER A 338 -5.25 1.21 -44.16
CA SER A 338 -5.30 0.20 -43.09
C SER A 338 -4.04 0.11 -42.21
N GLN A 339 -2.96 0.78 -42.60
CA GLN A 339 -1.73 0.93 -41.83
C GLN A 339 -1.82 2.02 -40.74
N VAL A 340 -2.84 2.89 -40.79
CA VAL A 340 -3.08 3.99 -39.85
C VAL A 340 -4.32 3.72 -38.99
N VAL A 341 -5.37 3.16 -39.59
CA VAL A 341 -6.66 2.91 -38.94
C VAL A 341 -7.08 1.45 -39.12
N GLU A 342 -7.37 0.80 -38.01
CA GLU A 342 -7.91 -0.56 -37.97
C GLU A 342 -9.36 -0.51 -37.46
N LEU A 343 -10.27 -1.14 -38.21
CA LEU A 343 -11.66 -1.33 -37.82
C LEU A 343 -11.89 -2.82 -37.61
N ALA A 344 -12.52 -3.19 -36.49
CA ALA A 344 -12.96 -4.56 -36.27
C ALA A 344 -14.00 -4.98 -37.31
N ASP A 345 -14.05 -6.27 -37.65
CA ASP A 345 -15.01 -6.81 -38.62
C ASP A 345 -16.45 -6.68 -38.13
N GLU A 346 -17.38 -6.41 -39.05
CA GLU A 346 -18.83 -6.29 -38.76
C GLU A 346 -19.41 -7.53 -38.07
N LYS A 347 -18.80 -8.70 -38.27
CA LYS A 347 -19.21 -9.97 -37.63
C LYS A 347 -19.04 -9.98 -36.11
N THR A 348 -18.25 -9.07 -35.56
CA THR A 348 -18.06 -8.93 -34.10
C THR A 348 -19.05 -7.98 -33.44
N ALA A 349 -19.82 -7.22 -34.22
CA ALA A 349 -20.87 -6.35 -33.69
C ALA A 349 -22.13 -7.17 -33.42
N VAL A 350 -22.47 -7.32 -32.13
CA VAL A 350 -23.64 -8.11 -31.67
C VAL A 350 -24.97 -7.45 -32.11
N SER A 351 -24.96 -6.17 -32.48
CA SER A 351 -26.10 -5.44 -33.05
C SER A 351 -25.64 -4.19 -33.82
N GLY A 352 -26.50 -3.62 -34.68
CA GLY A 352 -26.23 -2.38 -35.42
C GLY A 352 -26.05 -1.11 -34.56
N PHE A 353 -26.21 -1.23 -33.24
CA PHE A 353 -25.97 -0.17 -32.26
C PHE A 353 -24.73 -0.43 -31.39
N SER A 354 -23.95 -1.47 -31.69
CA SER A 354 -22.73 -1.81 -30.98
C SER A 354 -21.55 -0.98 -31.46
N TYR A 355 -20.71 -0.52 -30.54
CA TYR A 355 -19.45 0.12 -30.88
C TYR A 355 -18.57 -0.83 -31.72
N ARG A 356 -18.34 -0.46 -32.98
CA ARG A 356 -17.35 -1.13 -33.83
C ARG A 356 -15.96 -0.65 -33.41
N ALA A 357 -15.12 -1.57 -32.93
CA ALA A 357 -13.82 -1.19 -32.38
C ALA A 357 -12.95 -0.50 -33.43
N VAL A 358 -12.71 0.80 -33.25
CA VAL A 358 -11.80 1.63 -34.05
C VAL A 358 -10.48 1.71 -33.32
N ARG A 359 -9.37 1.49 -34.03
CA ARG A 359 -8.03 1.59 -33.47
C ARG A 359 -7.15 2.46 -34.36
N LEU A 360 -6.35 3.31 -33.72
CA LEU A 360 -5.29 4.07 -34.37
C LEU A 360 -3.96 3.34 -34.17
N LEU A 361 -3.29 3.05 -35.26
CA LEU A 361 -2.00 2.35 -35.29
C LEU A 361 -0.84 3.33 -35.13
N ASP A 362 0.29 2.83 -34.63
CA ASP A 362 1.52 3.59 -34.50
C ASP A 362 2.08 3.89 -35.90
N HIS A 363 1.84 5.11 -36.38
CA HIS A 363 2.18 5.55 -37.73
C HIS A 363 2.46 7.07 -37.76
N PRO A 364 3.39 7.58 -38.60
CA PRO A 364 3.69 9.02 -38.68
C PRO A 364 2.47 9.94 -38.94
N ASN A 365 1.43 9.40 -39.56
CA ASN A 365 0.19 10.11 -39.87
C ASN A 365 -0.91 9.98 -38.81
N GLN A 366 -0.65 9.30 -37.67
CA GLN A 366 -1.64 9.07 -36.62
C GLN A 366 -2.26 10.38 -36.13
N SER A 367 -1.44 11.40 -35.87
CA SER A 367 -1.92 12.70 -35.41
C SER A 367 -2.82 13.40 -36.42
N ARG A 368 -2.55 13.25 -37.73
CA ARG A 368 -3.37 13.83 -38.80
C ARG A 368 -4.70 13.09 -38.95
N ALA A 369 -4.67 11.75 -38.87
CA ALA A 369 -5.88 10.95 -38.88
C ALA A 369 -6.77 11.25 -37.67
N TYR A 370 -6.16 11.46 -36.49
CA TYR A 370 -6.89 11.88 -35.31
C TYR A 370 -7.50 13.28 -35.46
N GLU A 371 -6.80 14.22 -36.08
CA GLU A 371 -7.33 15.56 -36.36
C GLU A 371 -8.58 15.51 -37.26
N SER A 372 -8.53 14.72 -38.34
CA SER A 372 -9.70 14.45 -39.18
C SER A 372 -10.86 13.85 -38.37
N LEU A 373 -10.56 12.88 -37.50
CA LEU A 373 -11.55 12.24 -36.64
C LEU A 373 -12.22 13.21 -35.67
N LYS A 374 -11.45 14.12 -35.04
CA LYS A 374 -12.00 15.17 -34.16
C LYS A 374 -13.02 16.02 -34.89
N GLN A 375 -12.69 16.46 -36.12
CA GLN A 375 -13.57 17.28 -36.93
C GLN A 375 -14.84 16.52 -37.33
N MET A 376 -14.72 15.25 -37.72
CA MET A 376 -15.88 14.40 -38.05
C MET A 376 -16.83 14.25 -36.85
N ILE A 377 -16.30 13.91 -35.67
CA ILE A 377 -17.11 13.71 -34.47
C ILE A 377 -17.77 15.02 -34.06
N ALA A 378 -17.02 16.13 -34.00
CA ALA A 378 -17.55 17.43 -33.62
C ALA A 378 -18.69 17.88 -34.54
N ASN A 379 -18.53 17.69 -35.86
CA ASN A 379 -19.58 18.00 -36.84
C ASN A 379 -20.83 17.15 -36.65
N LYS A 380 -20.68 15.83 -36.47
CA LYS A 380 -21.82 14.94 -36.24
C LYS A 380 -22.55 15.24 -34.93
N VAL A 381 -21.81 15.56 -33.86
CA VAL A 381 -22.41 15.99 -32.58
C VAL A 381 -23.23 17.27 -32.78
N ALA A 382 -22.69 18.26 -33.50
CA ALA A 382 -23.42 19.49 -33.77
C ALA A 382 -24.69 19.25 -34.60
N GLU A 383 -24.69 18.28 -35.50
CA GLU A 383 -25.88 17.88 -36.28
C GLU A 383 -26.95 17.19 -35.43
N GLU A 384 -26.55 16.34 -34.50
CA GLU A 384 -27.48 15.70 -33.57
C GLU A 384 -28.10 16.70 -32.61
N ILE A 385 -27.33 17.69 -32.12
CA ILE A 385 -27.85 18.78 -31.29
C ILE A 385 -28.92 19.58 -32.07
N VAL A 386 -28.72 19.83 -33.37
CA VAL A 386 -29.74 20.47 -34.22
C VAL A 386 -31.01 19.62 -34.28
N ALA A 387 -30.88 18.30 -34.41
CA ALA A 387 -32.00 17.38 -34.49
C ALA A 387 -32.79 17.28 -33.16
N GLU A 388 -32.09 17.29 -32.02
CA GLU A 388 -32.69 17.25 -30.68
C GLU A 388 -33.43 18.55 -30.31
N THR A 389 -32.85 19.69 -30.65
CA THR A 389 -33.29 21.00 -30.13
C THR A 389 -34.28 21.72 -31.07
N SER A 390 -34.61 21.13 -32.22
CA SER A 390 -35.27 21.77 -33.36
C SER A 390 -34.43 22.92 -33.96
N ALA A 391 -34.39 23.01 -35.30
CA ALA A 391 -33.58 24.00 -36.02
C ALA A 391 -33.91 25.47 -35.67
N ALA A 392 -35.07 25.73 -35.03
CA ALA A 392 -35.45 27.06 -34.57
C ALA A 392 -34.67 27.54 -33.33
N HIS A 393 -34.01 26.64 -32.59
CA HIS A 393 -33.34 26.96 -31.32
C HIS A 393 -31.82 26.75 -31.33
N PHE A 394 -31.24 26.39 -32.49
CA PHE A 394 -29.78 26.29 -32.67
C PHE A 394 -29.37 26.97 -33.98
N THR A 395 -29.05 28.26 -33.87
CA THR A 395 -28.70 29.11 -34.99
C THR A 395 -27.37 28.69 -35.63
N PRO A 396 -27.09 29.06 -36.89
CA PRO A 396 -25.80 28.81 -37.53
C PRO A 396 -24.61 29.41 -36.76
N ALA A 397 -24.83 30.54 -36.09
CA ALA A 397 -23.83 31.18 -35.23
C ALA A 397 -23.52 30.33 -33.98
N GLU A 398 -24.55 29.79 -33.33
CA GLU A 398 -24.39 28.88 -32.18
C GLU A 398 -23.76 27.56 -32.59
N ARG A 399 -24.09 27.03 -33.78
CA ARG A 399 -23.41 25.86 -34.36
C ARG A 399 -21.92 26.12 -34.55
N SER A 400 -21.57 27.24 -35.15
CA SER A 400 -20.18 27.62 -35.35
C SER A 400 -19.46 27.79 -34.01
N ALA A 401 -20.09 28.47 -33.04
CA ALA A 401 -19.55 28.64 -31.70
C ALA A 401 -19.34 27.30 -30.98
N PHE A 402 -20.28 26.37 -31.09
CA PHE A 402 -20.15 25.04 -30.49
C PHE A 402 -18.97 24.28 -31.09
N LEU A 403 -18.86 24.23 -32.42
CA LEU A 403 -17.74 23.57 -33.09
C LEU A 403 -16.40 24.18 -32.72
N SER A 404 -16.33 25.53 -32.69
CA SER A 404 -15.14 26.23 -32.23
C SER A 404 -14.81 25.88 -30.77
N ALA A 405 -15.79 25.88 -29.86
CA ALA A 405 -15.58 25.51 -28.45
C ALA A 405 -15.09 24.07 -28.26
N VAL A 406 -15.48 23.14 -29.15
CA VAL A 406 -15.04 21.73 -29.05
C VAL A 406 -13.61 21.56 -29.57
N ILE A 407 -13.25 22.21 -30.68
CA ILE A 407 -12.00 21.94 -31.41
C ILE A 407 -10.87 22.92 -31.07
N SER A 408 -11.17 24.17 -30.70
CA SER A 408 -10.15 25.21 -30.49
C SER A 408 -9.23 24.91 -29.32
N GLU A 409 -8.00 25.47 -29.32
CA GLU A 409 -7.09 25.41 -28.16
C GLU A 409 -7.59 26.26 -26.99
N ASP A 410 -8.26 27.38 -27.28
CA ASP A 410 -8.93 28.22 -26.29
C ASP A 410 -10.46 28.18 -26.51
N PRO A 411 -11.21 27.39 -25.72
CA PRO A 411 -12.66 27.27 -25.87
C PRO A 411 -13.43 28.40 -25.18
N VAL A 412 -12.81 29.18 -24.27
CA VAL A 412 -13.50 30.10 -23.36
C VAL A 412 -14.33 31.17 -24.08
N PRO A 413 -13.80 31.86 -25.12
CA PRO A 413 -14.57 32.88 -25.83
C PRO A 413 -15.81 32.32 -26.53
N HIS A 414 -15.71 31.09 -27.05
CA HIS A 414 -16.79 30.43 -27.78
C HIS A 414 -17.87 29.89 -26.82
N LEU A 415 -17.47 29.37 -25.66
CA LEU A 415 -18.40 28.92 -24.62
C LEU A 415 -19.30 30.05 -24.12
N ALA A 416 -18.78 31.28 -24.02
CA ALA A 416 -19.55 32.44 -23.58
C ALA A 416 -20.71 32.80 -24.53
N THR A 417 -20.60 32.42 -25.81
CA THR A 417 -21.63 32.68 -26.83
C THR A 417 -22.74 31.63 -26.87
N LEU A 418 -22.57 30.50 -26.17
CA LEU A 418 -23.59 29.44 -26.13
C LEU A 418 -24.71 29.78 -25.13
N PRO A 419 -25.98 29.61 -25.51
CA PRO A 419 -27.12 30.15 -24.76
C PRO A 419 -27.38 29.41 -23.44
N THR A 420 -27.21 28.09 -23.40
CA THR A 420 -27.60 27.25 -22.25
C THR A 420 -26.42 26.62 -21.54
N GLN A 421 -26.57 26.38 -20.23
CA GLN A 421 -25.53 25.71 -19.44
C GLN A 421 -25.30 24.26 -19.90
N SER A 422 -26.34 23.55 -20.36
CA SER A 422 -26.20 22.20 -20.91
C SER A 422 -25.33 22.19 -22.17
N LEU A 423 -25.50 23.16 -23.09
CA LEU A 423 -24.66 23.26 -24.28
C LEU A 423 -23.21 23.60 -23.92
N ARG A 424 -22.99 24.50 -22.95
CA ARG A 424 -21.65 24.79 -22.44
C ARG A 424 -20.99 23.57 -21.81
N ASN A 425 -21.72 22.83 -20.98
CA ASN A 425 -21.23 21.59 -20.37
C ASN A 425 -20.87 20.55 -21.43
N ARG A 426 -21.76 20.30 -22.41
CA ARG A 426 -21.52 19.36 -23.51
C ARG A 426 -20.30 19.76 -24.34
N ALA A 427 -20.17 21.03 -24.71
CA ALA A 427 -19.01 21.54 -25.42
C ALA A 427 -17.70 21.30 -24.65
N CYS A 428 -17.67 21.63 -23.35
CA CYS A 428 -16.51 21.35 -22.50
C CYS A 428 -16.16 19.86 -22.40
N ILE A 429 -17.17 18.98 -22.31
CA ILE A 429 -16.96 17.53 -22.22
C ILE A 429 -16.38 17.00 -23.53
N PHE A 430 -16.95 17.37 -24.68
CA PHE A 430 -16.41 16.96 -25.98
C PHE A 430 -15.02 17.55 -26.24
N HIS A 431 -14.77 18.80 -25.84
CA HIS A 431 -13.43 19.40 -25.88
C HIS A 431 -12.43 18.58 -25.05
N GLY A 432 -12.80 18.21 -23.82
CA GLY A 432 -12.03 17.31 -22.95
C GLY A 432 -11.72 15.95 -23.59
N LEU A 433 -12.72 15.33 -24.21
CA LEU A 433 -12.57 14.01 -24.84
C LEU A 433 -11.69 14.07 -26.10
N LEU A 434 -11.92 15.06 -26.97
CA LEU A 434 -11.30 15.15 -28.28
C LEU A 434 -9.93 15.84 -28.24
N THR A 435 -9.81 16.97 -27.57
CA THR A 435 -8.62 17.84 -27.68
C THR A 435 -7.54 17.49 -26.67
N HIS A 436 -7.90 17.07 -25.45
CA HIS A 436 -6.92 16.68 -24.42
C HIS A 436 -6.41 15.23 -24.52
N GLY A 437 -6.58 14.60 -25.70
CA GLY A 437 -5.98 13.28 -25.99
C GLY A 437 -6.62 12.09 -25.28
N VAL A 438 -7.73 12.26 -24.56
CA VAL A 438 -8.45 11.15 -23.90
C VAL A 438 -8.89 10.12 -24.93
N LEU A 439 -9.57 10.57 -25.99
CA LEU A 439 -10.01 9.68 -27.06
C LEU A 439 -8.84 9.12 -27.86
N LEU A 440 -7.81 9.91 -28.16
CA LEU A 440 -6.59 9.44 -28.83
C LEU A 440 -5.96 8.27 -28.08
N ILE A 441 -5.79 8.41 -26.76
CA ILE A 441 -5.21 7.37 -25.90
C ILE A 441 -6.09 6.12 -25.90
N ALA A 442 -7.41 6.27 -25.87
CA ALA A 442 -8.35 5.15 -25.89
C ALA A 442 -8.32 4.37 -27.22
N LEU A 443 -8.18 5.06 -28.34
CA LEU A 443 -8.14 4.46 -29.69
C LEU A 443 -6.76 3.90 -30.05
N THR A 444 -5.68 4.40 -29.46
CA THR A 444 -4.32 3.95 -29.80
C THR A 444 -4.12 2.47 -29.47
N LYS A 445 -3.72 1.67 -30.47
CA LYS A 445 -3.45 0.25 -30.29
C LYS A 445 -2.14 0.06 -29.50
N ARG A 446 -2.22 -0.64 -28.38
CA ARG A 446 -1.05 -1.01 -27.57
C ARG A 446 -0.71 -2.48 -27.80
N HIS A 447 0.34 -2.73 -28.59
CA HIS A 447 0.76 -4.08 -28.99
C HIS A 447 1.16 -5.02 -27.84
N ARG A 448 1.29 -4.52 -26.60
CA ARG A 448 1.71 -5.29 -25.41
C ARG A 448 0.68 -5.29 -24.27
N VAL A 449 -0.52 -4.78 -24.51
CA VAL A 449 -1.60 -4.75 -23.52
C VAL A 449 -2.80 -5.48 -24.08
N GLN A 450 -2.77 -6.81 -24.01
CA GLN A 450 -3.98 -7.62 -24.15
C GLN A 450 -4.78 -7.44 -22.85
N TYR A 451 -5.73 -6.51 -22.85
CA TYR A 451 -6.84 -6.62 -21.90
C TYR A 451 -7.62 -7.85 -22.33
N GLY A 452 -7.35 -8.98 -21.68
CA GLY A 452 -7.97 -10.25 -22.01
C GLY A 452 -9.48 -10.15 -21.92
N ALA A 453 -10.15 -10.30 -23.07
CA ALA A 453 -11.23 -11.25 -23.17
C ALA A 453 -10.60 -12.48 -23.82
N ASN A 454 -10.53 -13.58 -23.07
CA ASN A 454 -10.13 -14.88 -23.59
C ASN A 454 -11.06 -15.22 -24.78
N PRO A 455 -10.58 -15.44 -26.00
CA PRO A 455 -11.45 -15.81 -27.13
C PRO A 455 -11.84 -17.30 -27.13
N HIS A 456 -11.93 -17.92 -25.94
CA HIS A 456 -12.37 -19.29 -25.74
C HIS A 456 -13.45 -19.38 -24.67
#